data_AF-A0A066WWV4-F1
#
_entry.id   AF-A0A066WWV4-F1
#
_cell.length_a   1.000
_cell.length_b   1.000
_cell.length_c   1.000
_cell.angle_alpha   90.00
_cell.angle_beta   90.00
_cell.angle_gamma   90.00
#
_symmetry.space_group_name_H-M   'P 1'
#
loop_
_entity.id
_entity.type
_entity.pdbx_description
1 polymer ?
#
loop_
_entity_poly.entity_id
_entity_poly.type
_entity_poly.pdbx_seq_one_letter_code
_entity_poly.pdbx_strand_id
1 'polypeptide(L)'
;MLAPAARFLPRLASKATIFRSVSSLSSNPRIKVFPADASRASFLLSYLEDDPPNQRLAIGFSTTDPPTPQSFTENQTFTKILYEVLYENAHKDKDLISQAQAFASPGGATLGSGGAFFSQKNKQRSSSKVGGGGGAGGSGAGGASAQGGAGGGGHGGYVHLSDSRNPPDFGRIAWPEDIMGSVEVDQGGNIIGQLEPSGTYRIITNEGILGLSPFLTEKLIERLRAEDKKDRS
;
A
#
# COMPACT_ATOMS: atom_id res chain seq x y z
N MET A 1 3.36 36.61 -75.15
CA MET A 1 4.03 36.61 -73.83
C MET A 1 3.16 35.85 -72.86
N LEU A 2 3.56 34.64 -72.45
CA LEU A 2 2.86 33.84 -71.44
C LEU A 2 3.40 34.23 -70.05
N ALA A 3 2.52 34.54 -69.10
CA ALA A 3 2.85 34.67 -67.68
C ALA A 3 1.89 33.79 -66.85
N PRO A 4 2.37 33.16 -65.75
CA PRO A 4 1.81 31.91 -65.24
C PRO A 4 0.65 32.12 -64.27
N ALA A 5 -0.35 31.24 -64.35
CA ALA A 5 -1.42 31.14 -63.36
C ALA A 5 -0.90 30.46 -62.08
N ALA A 6 -0.77 31.22 -61.00
CA ALA A 6 -0.44 30.69 -59.68
C ALA A 6 -1.63 29.92 -59.10
N ARG A 7 -1.53 28.60 -59.03
CA ARG A 7 -2.50 27.75 -58.31
C ARG A 7 -2.16 27.75 -56.82
N PHE A 8 -2.94 28.48 -56.03
CA PHE A 8 -2.95 28.30 -54.58
C PHE A 8 -3.69 27.02 -54.23
N LEU A 9 -2.97 26.02 -53.73
CA LEU A 9 -3.56 24.87 -53.06
C LEU A 9 -3.87 25.25 -51.60
N PRO A 10 -5.09 25.05 -51.10
CA PRO A 10 -5.35 25.19 -49.67
C PRO A 10 -4.58 24.09 -48.94
N ARG A 11 -3.61 24.47 -48.10
CA ARG A 11 -3.07 23.56 -47.09
C ARG A 11 -4.18 23.30 -46.08
N LEU A 12 -4.95 22.24 -46.31
CA LEU A 12 -5.70 21.57 -45.26
C LEU A 12 -4.66 21.07 -44.25
N ALA A 13 -4.39 21.90 -43.23
CA ALA A 13 -3.70 21.45 -42.04
C ALA A 13 -4.63 20.43 -41.37
N SER A 14 -4.45 19.16 -41.74
CA SER A 14 -5.02 18.05 -41.01
C SER A 14 -4.56 18.22 -39.56
N LYS A 15 -5.46 18.65 -38.68
CA LYS A 15 -5.35 18.40 -37.24
C LYS A 15 -5.40 16.88 -37.12
N ALA A 16 -4.26 16.24 -37.32
CA ALA A 16 -4.09 14.85 -36.98
C ALA A 16 -4.28 14.79 -35.46
N THR A 17 -5.48 14.38 -35.05
CA THR A 17 -5.73 13.96 -33.68
C THR A 17 -4.80 12.76 -33.48
N ILE A 18 -3.63 13.00 -32.90
CA ILE A 18 -2.72 11.94 -32.50
C ILE A 18 -3.47 11.19 -31.41
N PHE A 19 -4.10 10.07 -31.79
CA PHE A 19 -4.61 9.10 -30.81
C PHE A 19 -3.38 8.64 -30.02
N ARG A 20 -3.22 9.15 -28.80
CA ARG A 20 -2.18 8.66 -27.89
C ARG A 20 -2.63 7.27 -27.47
N SER A 21 -1.87 6.26 -27.86
CA SER A 21 -2.11 4.90 -27.38
C SER A 21 -1.89 4.88 -25.86
N VAL A 22 -2.97 4.70 -25.12
CA VAL A 22 -2.92 4.50 -23.67
C VAL A 22 -2.47 3.08 -23.43
N SER A 23 -1.21 2.87 -23.02
CA SER A 23 -0.77 1.56 -22.53
C SER A 23 -1.10 1.42 -21.05
N SER A 24 -1.57 0.26 -20.62
CA SER A 24 -1.73 -0.08 -19.21
C SER A 24 -0.48 -0.78 -18.71
N LEU A 25 -0.04 -0.50 -17.49
CA LEU A 25 1.07 -1.24 -16.88
C LEU A 25 0.68 -2.71 -16.65
N SER A 26 1.58 -3.63 -16.97
CA SER A 26 1.38 -5.07 -16.72
C SER A 26 1.22 -5.39 -15.23
N SER A 27 1.94 -4.66 -14.36
CA SER A 27 1.89 -4.83 -12.91
C SER A 27 0.60 -4.31 -12.28
N ASN A 28 -0.01 -3.28 -12.87
CA ASN A 28 -1.29 -2.74 -12.41
C ASN A 28 -2.11 -2.20 -13.59
N PRO A 29 -3.16 -2.92 -14.05
CA PRO A 29 -3.93 -2.53 -15.23
C PRO A 29 -4.76 -1.26 -15.02
N ARG A 30 -4.96 -0.81 -13.77
CA ARG A 30 -5.66 0.44 -13.45
C ARG A 30 -4.77 1.67 -13.68
N ILE A 31 -3.46 1.49 -13.77
CA ILE A 31 -2.52 2.58 -14.01
C ILE A 31 -2.22 2.66 -15.49
N LYS A 32 -2.44 3.85 -16.03
CA LYS A 32 -2.26 4.17 -17.45
C LYS A 32 -0.97 4.92 -17.66
N VAL A 33 -0.31 4.55 -18.74
CA VAL A 33 0.94 5.11 -19.22
C VAL A 33 0.63 5.98 -20.42
N PHE A 34 0.99 7.25 -20.31
CA PHE A 34 0.89 8.21 -21.40
C PHE A 34 2.29 8.60 -21.85
N PRO A 35 2.59 8.64 -23.16
CA PRO A 35 3.86 9.19 -23.63
C PRO A 35 3.88 10.70 -23.34
N ALA A 36 4.83 11.14 -22.51
CA ALA A 36 5.03 12.53 -22.10
C ALA A 36 6.16 13.15 -22.93
N ASP A 37 5.74 13.86 -23.99
CA ASP A 37 6.58 14.53 -24.99
C ASP A 37 7.47 13.58 -25.82
N ALA A 38 7.45 13.73 -27.14
CA ALA A 38 8.15 12.80 -28.04
C ALA A 38 9.70 12.99 -28.02
N SER A 39 10.18 14.05 -27.36
CA SER A 39 11.58 14.47 -27.38
C SER A 39 12.43 13.86 -26.26
N ARG A 40 11.81 13.45 -25.15
CA ARG A 40 12.42 12.71 -24.05
C ARG A 40 11.57 11.46 -23.90
N ALA A 41 12.17 10.27 -23.81
CA ALA A 41 11.43 9.03 -23.59
C ALA A 41 10.83 9.01 -22.17
N SER A 42 9.89 9.91 -21.90
CA SER A 42 9.26 10.11 -20.62
C SER A 42 7.82 9.60 -20.72
N PHE A 43 7.41 8.84 -19.74
CA PHE A 43 6.10 8.23 -19.61
C PHE A 43 5.43 8.82 -18.38
N LEU A 44 4.22 9.35 -18.53
CA LEU A 44 3.40 9.84 -17.43
C LEU A 44 2.50 8.71 -16.95
N LEU A 45 2.52 8.45 -15.65
CA LEU A 45 1.69 7.43 -15.01
C LEU A 45 0.48 8.11 -14.35
N SER A 46 -0.73 7.72 -14.71
CA SER A 46 -1.96 8.31 -14.18
C SER A 46 -3.05 7.25 -13.97
N TYR A 47 -3.91 7.48 -12.98
CA TYR A 47 -5.15 6.71 -12.80
C TYR A 47 -6.30 7.20 -13.68
N LEU A 48 -6.24 8.45 -14.14
CA LEU A 48 -7.28 9.06 -14.95
C LEU A 48 -6.97 8.89 -16.44
N GLU A 49 -8.02 8.63 -17.22
CA GLU A 49 -7.94 8.39 -18.67
C GLU A 49 -8.16 9.66 -19.51
N ASP A 50 -8.13 10.84 -18.90
CA ASP A 50 -8.56 12.08 -19.54
C ASP A 50 -7.56 12.59 -20.59
N ASP A 51 -8.10 13.07 -21.72
CA ASP A 51 -7.35 13.77 -22.79
C ASP A 51 -7.65 15.28 -22.75
N PRO A 52 -6.70 16.19 -22.46
CA PRO A 52 -5.30 15.94 -22.09
C PRO A 52 -5.13 15.48 -20.63
N PRO A 53 -4.10 14.68 -20.32
CA PRO A 53 -3.86 14.20 -18.97
C PRO A 53 -3.37 15.33 -18.05
N ASN A 54 -3.98 15.45 -16.87
CA ASN A 54 -3.58 16.46 -15.90
C ASN A 54 -2.30 16.03 -15.18
N GLN A 55 -1.18 16.68 -15.53
CA GLN A 55 0.15 16.38 -14.97
C GLN A 55 0.23 16.59 -13.45
N ARG A 56 -0.62 17.47 -12.89
CA ARG A 56 -0.64 17.75 -11.45
C ARG A 56 -1.22 16.61 -10.62
N LEU A 57 -2.12 15.82 -11.20
CA LEU A 57 -2.82 14.72 -10.53
C LEU A 57 -2.27 13.34 -10.92
N ALA A 58 -1.33 13.30 -11.86
CA ALA A 58 -0.61 12.10 -12.24
C ALA A 58 0.26 11.58 -11.07
N ILE A 59 0.43 10.25 -11.03
CA ILE A 59 1.25 9.54 -10.04
C ILE A 59 2.71 10.00 -10.13
N GLY A 60 3.21 10.15 -11.35
CA GLY A 60 4.56 10.64 -11.61
C GLY A 60 5.02 10.43 -13.04
N PHE A 61 6.31 10.66 -13.25
CA PHE A 61 6.98 10.50 -14.52
C PHE A 61 7.98 9.35 -14.44
N SER A 62 8.10 8.57 -15.50
CA SER A 62 9.12 7.53 -15.65
C SER A 62 9.89 7.71 -16.96
N THR A 63 11.14 7.31 -17.01
CA THR A 63 11.96 7.33 -18.24
C THR A 63 12.03 5.98 -18.95
N THR A 64 11.51 4.89 -18.33
CA THR A 64 11.57 3.53 -18.88
C THR A 64 10.24 2.80 -18.68
N ASP A 65 9.85 1.96 -19.63
CA ASP A 65 8.71 1.05 -19.50
C ASP A 65 9.24 -0.40 -19.56
N PRO A 66 9.19 -1.19 -18.46
CA PRO A 66 8.52 -0.92 -17.18
C PRO A 66 9.26 0.09 -16.28
N PRO A 67 8.54 0.81 -15.39
CA PRO A 67 9.14 1.80 -14.51
C PRO A 67 9.95 1.12 -13.41
N THR A 68 11.20 1.53 -13.25
CA THR A 68 12.08 1.14 -12.14
C THR A 68 12.18 2.26 -11.10
N PRO A 69 12.52 1.97 -9.83
CA PRO A 69 12.68 3.00 -8.79
C PRO A 69 13.67 4.11 -9.16
N GLN A 70 14.70 3.81 -9.96
CA GLN A 70 15.71 4.79 -10.41
C GLN A 70 15.21 5.66 -11.58
N SER A 71 14.26 5.14 -12.36
CA SER A 71 13.69 5.84 -13.52
C SER A 71 12.49 6.72 -13.18
N PHE A 72 11.93 6.56 -11.97
CA PHE A 72 10.66 7.14 -11.58
C PHE A 72 10.82 8.38 -10.71
N THR A 73 10.10 9.44 -11.07
CA THR A 73 10.00 10.68 -10.30
C THR A 73 8.56 10.84 -9.82
N GLU A 74 8.38 10.80 -8.50
CA GLU A 74 7.08 10.90 -7.82
C GLU A 74 6.54 12.34 -7.83
N ASN A 75 5.24 12.47 -8.04
CA ASN A 75 4.53 13.73 -7.88
C ASN A 75 3.99 13.88 -6.45
N GLN A 76 4.55 14.84 -5.72
CA GLN A 76 4.18 15.14 -4.33
C GLN A 76 2.71 15.54 -4.16
N THR A 77 2.07 16.09 -5.19
CA THR A 77 0.65 16.46 -5.13
C THR A 77 -0.22 15.21 -5.05
N PHE A 78 0.11 14.20 -5.84
CA PHE A 78 -0.58 12.91 -5.81
C PHE A 78 -0.39 12.21 -4.46
N THR A 79 0.83 12.18 -3.92
CA THR A 79 1.14 11.58 -2.62
C THR A 79 0.32 12.20 -1.49
N LYS A 80 0.15 13.52 -1.49
CA LYS A 80 -0.70 14.22 -0.51
C LYS A 80 -2.16 13.77 -0.61
N ILE A 81 -2.72 13.75 -1.82
CA ILE A 81 -4.11 13.30 -2.06
C ILE A 81 -4.27 11.84 -1.65
N LEU A 82 -3.28 11.00 -1.94
CA LEU A 82 -3.27 9.60 -1.53
C LEU A 82 -3.37 9.48 -0.01
N TYR A 83 -2.49 10.14 0.74
CA TYR A 83 -2.56 10.08 2.20
C TYR A 83 -3.86 10.69 2.74
N GLU A 84 -4.37 11.80 2.21
CA GLU A 84 -5.70 12.33 2.58
C GLU A 84 -6.81 11.27 2.44
N VAL A 85 -6.86 10.57 1.31
CA VAL A 85 -7.84 9.51 1.07
C VAL A 85 -7.64 8.35 2.04
N LEU A 86 -6.40 7.99 2.33
CA LEU A 86 -6.09 6.94 3.29
C LEU A 86 -6.51 7.33 4.71
N TYR A 87 -6.28 8.57 5.15
CA TYR A 87 -6.75 9.06 6.45
C TYR A 87 -8.28 8.93 6.59
N GLU A 88 -9.03 9.27 5.53
CA GLU A 88 -10.49 9.24 5.53
C GLU A 88 -11.10 7.84 5.37
N ASN A 89 -10.38 6.88 4.78
CA ASN A 89 -10.95 5.61 4.34
C ASN A 89 -10.22 4.36 4.83
N ALA A 90 -9.01 4.46 5.40
CA ALA A 90 -8.25 3.30 5.87
C ALA A 90 -9.04 2.49 6.91
N HIS A 91 -9.73 3.16 7.84
CA HIS A 91 -10.54 2.50 8.87
C HIS A 91 -11.78 1.76 8.33
N LYS A 92 -12.16 1.98 7.07
CA LYS A 92 -13.28 1.30 6.40
C LYS A 92 -12.81 0.13 5.53
N ASP A 93 -11.50 -0.04 5.38
CA ASP A 93 -10.94 -1.09 4.56
C ASP A 93 -11.12 -2.45 5.22
N LYS A 94 -11.72 -3.40 4.49
CA LYS A 94 -12.09 -4.71 5.04
C LYS A 94 -10.87 -5.55 5.39
N ASP A 95 -9.80 -5.43 4.59
CA ASP A 95 -8.58 -6.19 4.80
C ASP A 95 -7.87 -5.73 6.09
N LEU A 96 -7.82 -4.42 6.31
CA LEU A 96 -7.28 -3.84 7.55
C LEU A 96 -8.13 -4.21 8.78
N ILE A 97 -9.46 -4.14 8.69
CA ILE A 97 -10.36 -4.55 9.78
C ILE A 97 -10.18 -6.04 10.09
N SER A 98 -10.12 -6.89 9.06
CA SER A 98 -9.87 -8.32 9.20
C SER A 98 -8.55 -8.60 9.91
N GLN A 99 -7.49 -7.88 9.56
CA GLN A 99 -6.18 -8.01 10.20
C GLN A 99 -6.22 -7.57 11.68
N ALA A 100 -6.92 -6.49 11.98
CA ALA A 100 -7.11 -6.01 13.36
C ALA A 100 -7.91 -7.01 14.22
N GLN A 101 -8.97 -7.58 13.68
CA GLN A 101 -9.76 -8.62 14.35
C GLN A 101 -8.95 -9.90 14.56
N ALA A 102 -8.14 -10.30 13.58
CA ALA A 102 -7.24 -11.44 13.71
C ALA A 102 -6.16 -11.21 14.77
N PHE A 103 -5.66 -9.98 14.90
CA PHE A 103 -4.69 -9.58 15.92
C PHE A 103 -5.27 -9.64 17.34
N ALA A 104 -6.50 -9.14 17.51
CA ALA A 104 -7.19 -9.13 18.80
C ALA A 104 -7.78 -10.48 19.23
N SER A 105 -7.93 -11.42 18.29
CA SER A 105 -8.49 -12.74 18.59
C SER A 105 -7.62 -13.48 19.62
N PRO A 106 -8.21 -14.14 20.64
CA PRO A 106 -7.50 -14.93 21.64
C PRO A 106 -6.59 -16.05 21.08
N GLY A 107 -6.74 -16.36 19.78
CA GLY A 107 -5.93 -17.32 19.03
C GLY A 107 -4.80 -16.70 18.17
N GLY A 108 -4.73 -15.38 18.03
CA GLY A 108 -3.85 -14.68 17.07
C GLY A 108 -2.36 -14.69 17.42
N ALA A 109 -2.01 -15.00 18.66
CA ALA A 109 -0.62 -15.09 19.15
C ALA A 109 -0.35 -16.35 19.99
N THR A 110 -1.21 -17.38 19.90
CA THR A 110 -1.14 -18.58 20.75
C THR A 110 -1.06 -19.91 20.00
N LEU A 111 -0.99 -19.92 18.66
CA LEU A 111 -0.95 -21.16 17.88
C LEU A 111 0.46 -21.76 17.63
N GLY A 112 1.51 -21.21 18.25
CA GLY A 112 2.89 -21.69 18.10
C GLY A 112 3.67 -21.89 19.41
N SER A 113 3.07 -21.56 20.56
CA SER A 113 3.68 -21.73 21.88
C SER A 113 2.83 -22.73 22.65
N GLY A 114 3.39 -23.92 22.92
CA GLY A 114 2.71 -25.09 23.49
C GLY A 114 1.93 -24.84 24.78
N GLY A 115 0.74 -24.25 24.64
CA GLY A 115 -0.23 -24.03 25.70
C GLY A 115 -0.82 -25.37 26.11
N ALA A 116 -0.45 -25.80 27.31
CA ALA A 116 -0.96 -26.98 27.97
C ALA A 116 -2.49 -26.98 28.06
N PHE A 117 -3.15 -27.65 27.12
CA PHE A 117 -4.56 -28.02 27.21
C PHE A 117 -4.72 -29.27 28.09
N PHE A 118 -4.34 -29.19 29.36
CA PHE A 118 -4.82 -30.13 30.38
C PHE A 118 -5.16 -29.35 31.65
N SER A 119 -6.46 -29.12 31.85
CA SER A 119 -7.01 -28.70 33.14
C SER A 119 -6.84 -29.85 34.13
N GLN A 120 -5.69 -29.95 34.80
CA GLN A 120 -5.49 -30.93 35.85
C GLN A 120 -5.97 -30.38 37.20
N LYS A 121 -7.21 -30.76 37.48
CA LYS A 121 -7.91 -30.76 38.76
C LYS A 121 -6.98 -30.87 39.99
N ASN A 122 -7.04 -29.81 40.80
CA ASN A 122 -6.79 -29.72 42.25
C ASN A 122 -6.55 -31.05 43.00
N LYS A 123 -5.39 -31.18 43.67
CA LYS A 123 -5.21 -31.97 44.91
C LYS A 123 -4.03 -31.43 45.72
N GLN A 124 -4.36 -30.84 46.87
CA GLN A 124 -3.43 -30.56 47.96
C GLN A 124 -2.68 -31.82 48.42
N ARG A 125 -1.38 -31.71 48.76
CA ARG A 125 -0.73 -32.39 49.90
C ARG A 125 0.77 -32.04 50.04
N SER A 126 1.08 -31.38 51.17
CA SER A 126 2.14 -31.70 52.16
C SER A 126 3.61 -31.96 51.75
N SER A 127 4.50 -31.20 52.43
CA SER A 127 5.75 -31.64 53.09
C SER A 127 7.06 -31.86 52.30
N SER A 128 8.13 -31.36 52.95
CA SER A 128 9.55 -31.82 52.98
C SER A 128 10.47 -31.64 51.77
N LYS A 129 11.28 -30.58 51.88
CA LYS A 129 12.75 -30.51 51.72
C LYS A 129 13.47 -31.82 51.31
N VAL A 130 14.01 -31.87 50.09
CA VAL A 130 15.29 -32.55 49.73
C VAL A 130 15.90 -31.78 48.54
N GLY A 131 17.17 -31.41 48.66
CA GLY A 131 17.92 -30.69 47.63
C GLY A 131 18.69 -31.61 46.69
N GLY A 132 19.46 -30.98 45.78
CA GLY A 132 20.58 -31.64 45.09
C GLY A 132 20.56 -31.52 43.57
N GLY A 133 21.21 -30.47 43.05
CA GLY A 133 22.27 -30.55 42.04
C GLY A 133 21.99 -31.18 40.67
N GLY A 134 21.99 -30.30 39.65
CA GLY A 134 22.96 -30.40 38.54
C GLY A 134 22.53 -31.12 37.25
N GLY A 135 22.63 -30.41 36.13
CA GLY A 135 23.02 -31.04 34.85
C GLY A 135 22.17 -30.74 33.62
N ALA A 136 22.40 -29.57 33.03
CA ALA A 136 22.45 -29.25 31.60
C ALA A 136 21.75 -30.15 30.55
N GLY A 137 20.92 -29.52 29.71
CA GLY A 137 20.56 -30.07 28.39
C GLY A 137 19.52 -29.22 27.67
N GLY A 138 19.95 -28.11 27.04
CA GLY A 138 19.05 -27.34 26.17
C GLY A 138 19.44 -25.87 26.01
N SER A 139 20.54 -25.63 25.31
CA SER A 139 20.82 -24.37 24.63
C SER A 139 19.65 -23.97 23.73
N GLY A 140 19.09 -22.80 23.95
CA GLY A 140 18.11 -22.21 23.04
C GLY A 140 17.55 -20.96 23.69
N ALA A 141 17.88 -19.80 23.13
CA ALA A 141 17.36 -18.51 23.54
C ALA A 141 15.87 -18.63 23.89
N GLY A 142 15.50 -18.28 25.12
CA GLY A 142 14.10 -18.05 25.48
C GLY A 142 13.57 -16.99 24.54
N GLY A 143 12.90 -17.43 23.48
CA GLY A 143 12.46 -16.59 22.39
C GLY A 143 11.50 -15.55 22.95
N ALA A 144 11.75 -14.29 22.61
CA ALA A 144 10.87 -13.17 22.91
C ALA A 144 9.44 -13.30 22.30
N SER A 145 9.12 -14.44 21.68
CA SER A 145 7.84 -14.77 21.05
C SER A 145 6.65 -14.84 22.02
N ALA A 146 6.89 -14.89 23.35
CA ALA A 146 5.83 -14.89 24.35
C ALA A 146 5.38 -13.47 24.78
N GLN A 147 6.07 -12.41 24.35
CA GLN A 147 5.79 -11.03 24.79
C GLN A 147 5.07 -10.19 23.72
N GLY A 148 4.40 -10.86 22.77
CA GLY A 148 3.57 -10.20 21.74
C GLY A 148 2.06 -10.41 21.91
N GLY A 149 1.62 -10.88 23.08
CA GLY A 149 0.19 -10.96 23.40
C GLY A 149 -0.39 -9.57 23.73
N ALA A 150 -1.64 -9.33 23.33
CA ALA A 150 -2.41 -8.11 23.60
C ALA A 150 -2.10 -7.57 25.01
N GLY A 151 -1.42 -6.42 25.04
CA GLY A 151 -0.84 -5.84 26.24
C GLY A 151 -1.91 -5.56 27.32
N GLY A 152 -1.58 -5.90 28.56
CA GLY A 152 -2.44 -5.77 29.74
C GLY A 152 -2.72 -4.33 30.21
N GLY A 153 -3.05 -3.42 29.28
CA GLY A 153 -3.37 -2.02 29.56
C GLY A 153 -4.57 -1.45 28.79
N GLY A 154 -5.30 -2.26 28.03
CA GLY A 154 -6.47 -1.81 27.24
C GLY A 154 -6.14 -1.23 25.86
N HIS A 155 -4.85 -1.15 25.49
CA HIS A 155 -4.40 -0.80 24.14
C HIS A 155 -4.09 -2.09 23.36
N GLY A 156 -4.70 -2.25 22.19
CA GLY A 156 -4.65 -3.45 21.36
C GLY A 156 -3.52 -3.51 20.34
N GLY A 157 -2.51 -2.65 20.42
CA GLY A 157 -1.37 -2.66 19.51
C GLY A 157 -1.60 -1.88 18.21
N TYR A 158 -0.73 -2.08 17.23
CA TYR A 158 -0.77 -1.39 15.95
C TYR A 158 -0.87 -2.40 14.80
N VAL A 159 -1.67 -2.06 13.79
CA VAL A 159 -1.84 -2.85 12.58
C VAL A 159 -1.37 -2.01 11.39
N HIS A 160 -0.64 -2.63 10.48
CA HIS A 160 0.00 -1.95 9.36
C HIS A 160 -0.83 -2.08 8.07
N LEU A 161 -1.21 -0.94 7.50
CA LEU A 161 -1.77 -0.88 6.15
C LEU A 161 -0.62 -1.08 5.15
N SER A 162 -0.64 -2.26 4.51
CA SER A 162 0.39 -2.69 3.57
C SER A 162 -0.09 -2.59 2.13
N ASP A 163 0.85 -2.39 1.21
CA ASP A 163 0.61 -2.43 -0.22
C ASP A 163 0.27 -3.86 -0.69
N SER A 164 -0.75 -3.98 -1.53
CA SER A 164 -1.22 -5.26 -2.08
C SER A 164 -0.34 -5.79 -3.21
N ARG A 165 0.64 -5.02 -3.70
CA ARG A 165 1.62 -5.49 -4.69
C ARG A 165 2.49 -6.64 -4.18
N ASN A 166 2.77 -6.64 -2.88
CA ASN A 166 3.63 -7.61 -2.22
C ASN A 166 3.04 -7.97 -0.85
N PRO A 167 1.93 -8.75 -0.82
CA PRO A 167 1.26 -9.08 0.41
C PRO A 167 2.18 -9.95 1.29
N PRO A 168 2.36 -9.61 2.58
CA PRO A 168 3.20 -10.39 3.46
C PRO A 168 2.61 -11.77 3.74
N ASP A 169 3.48 -12.74 4.02
CA ASP A 169 3.06 -14.05 4.53
C ASP A 169 2.25 -13.91 5.84
N PHE A 170 1.37 -14.87 6.09
CA PHE A 170 0.54 -14.86 7.31
C PHE A 170 1.38 -14.72 8.58
N GLY A 171 1.03 -13.73 9.41
CA GLY A 171 1.75 -13.42 10.66
C GLY A 171 3.08 -12.67 10.46
N ARG A 172 3.43 -12.27 9.24
CA ARG A 172 4.56 -11.37 8.95
C ARG A 172 4.09 -9.95 8.69
N ILE A 173 5.02 -9.02 8.87
CA ILE A 173 4.85 -7.60 8.54
C ILE A 173 5.45 -7.39 7.14
N ALA A 174 4.83 -6.53 6.33
CA ALA A 174 5.35 -6.16 5.02
C ALA A 174 6.71 -5.45 5.13
N TRP A 175 7.42 -5.32 4.00
CA TRP A 175 8.65 -4.56 3.96
C TRP A 175 8.38 -3.08 4.31
N PRO A 176 9.33 -2.37 4.96
CA PRO A 176 9.12 -0.97 5.33
C PRO A 176 8.74 -0.05 4.16
N GLU A 177 9.19 -0.37 2.95
CA GLU A 177 8.86 0.35 1.71
C GLU A 177 7.46 0.06 1.16
N ASP A 178 6.83 -1.00 1.62
CA ASP A 178 5.48 -1.44 1.26
C ASP A 178 4.44 -1.07 2.33
N ILE A 179 4.86 -0.62 3.52
CA ILE A 179 3.94 -0.15 4.56
C ILE A 179 3.58 1.30 4.27
N MET A 180 2.29 1.58 4.02
CA MET A 180 1.79 2.96 3.86
C MET A 180 1.66 3.66 5.21
N GLY A 181 1.19 2.94 6.22
CA GLY A 181 1.04 3.48 7.56
C GLY A 181 0.53 2.45 8.56
N SER A 182 0.33 2.89 9.80
CA SER A 182 -0.11 2.06 10.91
C SER A 182 -1.34 2.67 11.57
N VAL A 183 -2.26 1.84 12.04
CA VAL A 183 -3.43 2.27 12.82
C VAL A 183 -3.39 1.62 14.19
N GLU A 184 -3.76 2.37 15.22
CA GLU A 184 -3.93 1.82 16.57
C GLU A 184 -5.25 1.05 16.65
N VAL A 185 -5.21 -0.12 17.29
CA VAL A 185 -6.38 -0.97 17.51
C VAL A 185 -6.61 -1.21 19.01
N ASP A 186 -7.85 -1.45 19.40
CA ASP A 186 -8.22 -1.82 20.77
C ASP A 186 -8.10 -3.32 21.03
N GLN A 187 -8.32 -3.74 22.28
CA GLN A 187 -8.29 -5.16 22.66
C GLN A 187 -9.36 -6.02 21.91
N GLY A 188 -10.40 -5.39 21.36
CA GLY A 188 -11.43 -6.04 20.55
C GLY A 188 -11.13 -6.04 19.05
N GLY A 189 -9.98 -5.52 18.61
CA GLY A 189 -9.60 -5.44 17.20
C GLY A 189 -10.32 -4.34 16.43
N ASN A 190 -10.91 -3.37 17.12
CA ASN A 190 -11.50 -2.18 16.52
C ASN A 190 -10.42 -1.12 16.34
N ILE A 191 -10.47 -0.42 15.22
CA ILE A 191 -9.54 0.67 14.91
C ILE A 191 -9.96 1.91 15.71
N ILE A 192 -9.09 2.40 16.59
CA ILE A 192 -9.33 3.56 17.47
C ILE A 192 -8.55 4.80 17.07
N GLY A 193 -7.45 4.62 16.33
CA GLY A 193 -6.56 5.69 15.89
C GLY A 193 -6.78 6.13 14.44
N GLN A 194 -6.08 7.21 14.07
CA GLN A 194 -5.88 7.59 12.67
C GLN A 194 -4.69 6.85 12.07
N LEU A 195 -4.59 6.84 10.74
CA LEU A 195 -3.46 6.25 10.04
C LEU A 195 -2.19 7.08 10.27
N GLU A 196 -1.21 6.54 10.96
CA GLU A 196 0.11 7.14 11.07
C GLU A 196 0.98 6.73 9.87
N PRO A 197 1.47 7.69 9.05
CA PRO A 197 2.25 7.37 7.86
C PRO A 197 3.60 6.77 8.25
N SER A 198 4.07 5.76 7.51
CA SER A 198 5.34 5.10 7.81
C SER A 198 6.57 5.97 7.51
N GLY A 199 6.43 6.92 6.58
CA GLY A 199 7.52 7.77 6.08
C GLY A 199 8.52 7.05 5.17
N THR A 200 8.49 5.71 5.11
CA THR A 200 9.38 4.89 4.28
C THR A 200 8.73 4.34 3.01
N TYR A 201 7.42 4.50 2.87
CA TYR A 201 6.64 4.02 1.72
C TYR A 201 7.17 4.56 0.39
N ARG A 202 7.19 3.69 -0.64
CA ARG A 202 7.57 4.04 -2.01
C ARG A 202 6.50 3.62 -3.00
N ILE A 203 6.09 4.55 -3.88
CA ILE A 203 5.13 4.26 -4.95
C ILE A 203 5.64 3.17 -5.91
N ILE A 204 6.95 3.10 -6.15
CA ILE A 204 7.56 2.07 -7.00
C ILE A 204 8.70 1.39 -6.26
N THR A 205 8.66 0.06 -6.21
CA THR A 205 9.73 -0.82 -5.73
C THR A 205 10.11 -1.83 -6.82
N ASN A 206 11.04 -2.73 -6.51
CA ASN A 206 11.42 -3.79 -7.45
C ASN A 206 10.27 -4.78 -7.71
N GLU A 207 9.32 -4.90 -6.77
CA GLU A 207 8.13 -5.76 -6.88
C GLU A 207 7.05 -5.15 -7.79
N GLY A 208 7.12 -3.83 -8.04
CA GLY A 208 6.24 -3.15 -8.98
C GLY A 208 5.73 -1.80 -8.48
N ILE A 209 4.62 -1.37 -9.08
CA ILE A 209 3.96 -0.11 -8.75
C ILE A 209 2.92 -0.32 -7.65
N LEU A 210 2.63 0.77 -6.95
CA LEU A 210 1.59 0.91 -5.94
C LEU A 210 0.32 0.09 -6.23
N GLY A 211 -0.06 -0.73 -5.26
CA GLY A 211 -1.24 -1.58 -5.28
C GLY A 211 -2.10 -1.32 -4.04
N LEU A 212 -3.22 -0.61 -4.22
CA LEU A 212 -4.19 -0.43 -3.14
C LEU A 212 -5.26 -1.52 -3.17
N SER A 213 -5.93 -1.74 -2.03
CA SER A 213 -7.14 -2.57 -2.00
C SER A 213 -8.17 -2.02 -3.01
N PRO A 214 -9.07 -2.85 -3.57
CA PRO A 214 -10.06 -2.39 -4.54
C PRO A 214 -10.90 -1.21 -4.02
N PHE A 215 -11.25 -1.24 -2.72
CA PHE A 215 -12.00 -0.19 -2.07
C PHE A 215 -11.23 1.15 -2.00
N LEU A 216 -9.97 1.11 -1.56
CA LEU A 216 -9.14 2.31 -1.48
C LEU A 216 -8.81 2.87 -2.87
N THR A 217 -8.61 1.99 -3.85
CA THR A 217 -8.39 2.37 -5.26
C THR A 217 -9.58 3.15 -5.81
N GLU A 218 -10.81 2.68 -5.58
CA GLU A 218 -12.02 3.37 -6.02
C GLU A 218 -12.16 4.75 -5.38
N LYS A 219 -11.94 4.84 -4.06
CA LYS A 219 -11.99 6.12 -3.32
C LYS A 219 -10.93 7.11 -3.80
N LEU A 220 -9.74 6.62 -4.12
CA LEU A 220 -8.67 7.44 -4.68
C LEU A 220 -9.06 7.98 -6.05
N ILE A 221 -9.58 7.13 -6.95
CA ILE A 221 -10.02 7.56 -8.28
C ILE A 221 -11.16 8.58 -8.18
N GLU A 222 -12.12 8.38 -7.28
CA GLU A 222 -13.19 9.35 -7.01
C GLU A 222 -12.63 10.71 -6.59
N ARG A 223 -11.68 10.73 -5.65
CA ARG A 223 -11.05 11.97 -5.18
C ARG A 223 -10.25 12.68 -6.28
N LEU A 224 -9.48 11.92 -7.08
CA LEU A 224 -8.72 12.45 -8.20
C LEU A 224 -9.64 13.07 -9.27
N ARG A 225 -10.76 12.42 -9.61
CA ARG A 225 -11.77 12.98 -10.53
C ARG A 225 -12.40 14.26 -10.01
N ALA A 226 -12.65 14.33 -8.70
CA ALA A 226 -13.18 15.54 -8.08
C ALA A 226 -12.18 16.70 -8.16
N GLU A 227 -10.90 16.43 -7.96
CA GLU A 227 -9.85 17.43 -8.06
C GLU A 227 -9.61 17.87 -9.52
N ASP A 228 -9.66 16.95 -10.48
CA ASP A 228 -9.53 17.29 -11.90
C ASP A 228 -10.67 18.21 -12.38
N LYS A 229 -11.90 17.95 -11.91
CA LYS A 229 -13.04 18.83 -12.18
C LYS A 229 -12.87 20.23 -11.60
N LYS A 230 -12.24 20.37 -10.42
CA LYS A 230 -11.95 21.69 -9.83
C LYS A 230 -10.88 22.43 -10.61
N ASP A 231 -9.82 21.73 -11.04
CA ASP A 231 -8.74 22.32 -11.84
C ASP A 231 -9.24 22.78 -13.23
N ARG A 232 -10.29 22.16 -13.77
CA ARG A 232 -10.91 22.51 -15.05
C ARG A 232 -12.04 23.56 -14.95
N SER A 233 -12.53 23.85 -13.75
CA SER A 233 -13.63 24.79 -13.50
C SER A 233 -13.12 26.21 -13.28
#